data_AF-A0A3C1ZKA2-F1
#
_entry.id   AF-A0A3C1ZKA2-F1
#
_cell.length_a   1.000
_cell.length_b   1.000
_cell.length_c   1.000
_cell.angle_alpha   90.00
_cell.angle_beta   90.00
_cell.angle_gamma   90.00
#
_symmetry.space_group_name_H-M   'P 1'
#
loop_
_entity.id
_entity.type
_entity.pdbx_description
1 polymer ?
#
loop_
_entity_poly.entity_id
_entity_poly.type
_entity_poly.pdbx_seq_one_letter_code
_entity_poly.pdbx_strand_id
1 'polypeptide(L)'
;LDVGWKGFGTERVAEEVEHLFPDWSIGRLDADSVTKRGSLESILEEFRKGKIDLLLGTQMVAKGLNFPGVKTVGLVLADAGLNLPDFRAAERVFSLIVQVAGRAGRYDPDGRVYIQTFRPDNPVIRLASEMDMESFYARELALRQAQGFP
;
A
#
# COMPACT_ATOMS: atom_id res chain seq x y z
N LEU A 1 13.06 20.89 20.15
CA LEU A 1 13.51 19.85 19.20
C LEU A 1 12.26 19.30 18.55
N ASP A 2 11.85 19.91 17.45
CA ASP A 2 10.66 19.52 16.70
C ASP A 2 11.06 18.36 15.80
N VAL A 3 10.99 17.14 16.35
CA VAL A 3 11.30 15.92 15.59
C VAL A 3 10.01 15.47 14.93
N GLY A 4 9.55 16.27 13.96
CA GLY A 4 8.50 15.85 13.06
C GLY A 4 8.98 14.66 12.24
N TRP A 5 8.27 13.53 12.33
CA TRP A 5 8.35 12.47 11.32
C TRP A 5 7.85 13.06 9.99
N LYS A 6 8.73 13.77 9.28
CA LYS A 6 8.52 14.13 7.88
C LYS A 6 8.69 12.82 7.13
N GLY A 7 7.61 12.06 7.01
CA GLY A 7 7.58 10.88 6.17
C GLY A 7 8.11 11.28 4.81
N PHE A 8 9.18 10.62 4.37
CA PHE A 8 9.62 10.65 2.99
C PHE A 8 8.48 10.06 2.17
N GLY A 9 7.56 10.92 1.73
CA GLY A 9 6.27 10.51 1.18
C GLY A 9 6.38 9.96 -0.23
N THR A 10 5.22 9.89 -0.89
CA THR A 10 5.11 9.57 -2.32
C THR A 10 5.98 10.49 -3.18
N GLU A 11 6.24 11.73 -2.78
CA GLU A 11 7.09 12.66 -3.53
C GLU A 11 8.53 12.18 -3.70
N ARG A 12 9.20 11.76 -2.62
CA ARG A 12 10.57 11.23 -2.73
C ARG A 12 10.63 9.94 -3.54
N VAL A 13 9.61 9.08 -3.40
CA VAL A 13 9.54 7.85 -4.22
C VAL A 13 9.35 8.21 -5.69
N ALA A 14 8.57 9.24 -6.01
CA ALA A 14 8.42 9.71 -7.38
C ALA A 14 9.76 10.23 -7.94
N GLU A 15 10.47 11.09 -7.20
CA GLU A 15 11.79 11.60 -7.61
C GLU A 15 12.78 10.45 -7.91
N GLU A 16 12.88 9.46 -7.02
CA GLU A 16 13.78 8.31 -7.22
C GLU A 16 13.36 7.46 -8.43
N VAL A 17 12.05 7.29 -8.67
CA VAL A 17 11.56 6.56 -9.85
C VAL A 17 11.87 7.34 -11.13
N GLU A 18 11.66 8.66 -11.16
CA GLU A 18 12.01 9.50 -12.33
C GLU A 18 13.51 9.44 -12.63
N HIS A 19 14.35 9.37 -11.60
CA HIS A 19 15.79 9.21 -11.76
C HIS A 19 16.19 7.82 -12.29
N LEU A 20 15.57 6.76 -11.79
CA LEU A 20 15.89 5.37 -12.19
C LEU A 20 15.25 4.96 -13.51
N PHE A 21 14.09 5.53 -13.83
CA PHE A 21 13.26 5.22 -14.99
C PHE A 21 12.81 6.52 -15.69
N PRO A 22 13.74 7.24 -16.35
CA PRO A 22 13.45 8.55 -16.93
C PRO A 22 12.41 8.51 -18.06
N ASP A 23 12.21 7.34 -18.67
CA ASP A 23 11.24 7.13 -19.76
C ASP A 23 9.85 6.70 -19.27
N TRP A 24 9.67 6.46 -17.96
CA TRP A 24 8.40 6.01 -17.40
C TRP A 24 7.46 7.17 -17.10
N SER A 25 6.19 7.00 -17.47
CA SER A 25 5.11 7.90 -17.10
C SER A 25 4.58 7.54 -15.72
N ILE A 26 4.59 8.50 -14.79
CA ILE A 26 4.18 8.29 -13.39
C ILE A 26 2.90 9.07 -13.08
N GLY A 27 1.87 8.36 -12.61
CA GLY A 27 0.64 8.95 -12.10
C GLY A 27 0.63 8.97 -10.58
N ARG A 28 0.48 10.16 -9.97
CA ARG A 28 0.39 10.30 -8.51
C ARG A 28 -1.05 10.41 -8.03
N LEU A 29 -1.41 9.57 -7.06
CA LEU A 29 -2.70 9.53 -6.37
C LEU A 29 -2.49 9.73 -4.87
N ASP A 30 -2.26 10.98 -4.47
CA ASP A 30 -2.25 11.42 -3.08
C ASP A 30 -3.25 12.58 -2.87
N ALA A 31 -3.52 12.92 -1.62
CA ALA A 31 -4.51 13.95 -1.27
C ALA A 31 -4.15 15.32 -1.85
N ASP A 32 -2.86 15.56 -2.10
CA ASP A 32 -2.33 16.81 -2.63
C ASP A 32 -2.35 16.83 -4.18
N SER A 33 -2.27 15.68 -4.84
CA SER A 33 -2.32 15.57 -6.31
C SER A 33 -3.75 15.58 -6.87
N VAL A 34 -4.76 15.13 -6.11
CA VAL A 34 -6.17 15.06 -6.53
C VAL A 34 -6.94 16.30 -6.04
N THR A 35 -6.52 17.48 -6.46
CA THR A 35 -7.15 18.75 -6.05
C THR A 35 -8.28 19.21 -6.96
N LYS A 36 -8.34 18.70 -8.19
CA LYS A 36 -9.35 19.05 -9.19
C LYS A 36 -10.39 17.95 -9.37
N ARG A 37 -11.67 18.35 -9.41
CA ARG A 37 -12.79 17.45 -9.73
C ARG A 37 -12.54 16.78 -11.09
N GLY A 38 -12.52 15.45 -11.15
CA GLY A 38 -12.24 14.69 -12.37
C GLY A 38 -10.78 14.27 -12.60
N SER A 39 -9.83 14.77 -11.79
CA SER A 39 -8.40 14.43 -11.97
C SER A 39 -8.09 12.97 -11.66
N LEU A 40 -8.72 12.42 -10.63
CA LEU A 40 -8.63 11.00 -10.26
C LEU A 40 -9.09 10.12 -11.43
N GLU A 41 -10.27 10.38 -11.97
CA GLU A 41 -10.86 9.60 -13.05
C GLU A 41 -9.99 9.64 -14.31
N SER A 42 -9.40 10.80 -14.62
CA SER A 42 -8.50 10.97 -15.75
C SER A 42 -7.22 10.14 -15.59
N ILE A 43 -6.54 10.21 -14.44
CA ILE A 43 -5.31 9.45 -14.18
C ILE A 43 -5.59 7.95 -14.26
N LEU A 44 -6.71 7.50 -13.70
CA LEU A 44 -7.11 6.09 -13.73
C LEU A 44 -7.40 5.62 -15.17
N GLU A 45 -8.04 6.46 -15.98
CA GLU A 45 -8.29 6.17 -17.40
C GLU A 45 -6.99 6.08 -18.20
N GLU A 46 -6.03 6.97 -17.96
CA GLU A 46 -4.74 6.94 -18.63
C GLU A 46 -3.91 5.72 -18.23
N PHE A 47 -3.92 5.35 -16.95
CA PHE A 47 -3.29 4.13 -16.47
C PHE A 47 -3.92 2.86 -17.08
N ARG A 48 -5.26 2.78 -17.13
CA ARG A 48 -5.94 1.66 -17.80
C ARG A 48 -5.62 1.56 -19.29
N LYS A 49 -5.32 2.67 -19.95
CA LYS A 49 -4.92 2.73 -21.36
C LYS A 49 -3.43 2.46 -21.58
N GLY A 50 -2.66 2.20 -20.51
CA GLY A 50 -1.22 1.96 -20.58
C GLY A 50 -0.40 3.20 -20.91
N LYS A 51 -0.94 4.41 -20.67
CA LYS A 51 -0.21 5.68 -20.84
C LYS A 51 0.59 6.09 -19.60
N ILE A 52 0.32 5.42 -18.48
CA ILE A 52 1.04 5.59 -17.22
C ILE A 52 1.62 4.22 -16.89
N ASP A 53 2.92 4.17 -16.67
CA ASP A 53 3.66 2.94 -16.37
C ASP A 53 3.61 2.62 -14.88
N LEU A 54 3.63 3.66 -14.03
CA LEU A 54 3.57 3.52 -12.58
C LEU A 54 2.49 4.41 -11.96
N LEU A 55 1.56 3.81 -11.22
CA LEU A 55 0.75 4.55 -10.26
C LEU A 55 1.41 4.53 -8.89
N LEU A 56 1.69 5.73 -8.40
CA LEU A 56 2.22 5.97 -7.08
C LEU A 56 1.16 6.65 -6.23
N GLY A 57 0.99 6.24 -4.98
CA GLY A 57 0.07 6.93 -4.11
C GLY A 57 0.02 6.35 -2.72
N THR A 58 -0.84 6.93 -1.90
CA THR A 58 -1.11 6.43 -0.56
C THR A 58 -2.13 5.28 -0.61
N GLN A 59 -2.72 4.94 0.54
CA GLN A 59 -3.79 3.94 0.65
C GLN A 59 -4.98 4.17 -0.32
N MET A 60 -5.12 5.37 -0.89
CA MET A 60 -6.12 5.68 -1.91
C MET A 60 -5.99 4.80 -3.17
N VAL A 61 -4.77 4.39 -3.56
CA VAL A 61 -4.54 3.51 -4.71
C VAL A 61 -5.14 2.12 -4.51
N ALA A 62 -5.19 1.64 -3.26
CA ALA A 62 -5.66 0.30 -2.93
C ALA A 62 -7.21 0.19 -2.87
N LYS A 63 -7.90 1.29 -2.59
CA LYS A 63 -9.37 1.29 -2.34
C LYS A 63 -10.17 1.36 -3.62
N GLY A 64 -11.02 0.35 -3.86
CA GLY A 64 -12.07 0.40 -4.89
C GLY A 64 -11.60 0.37 -6.35
N LEU A 65 -10.29 0.34 -6.61
CA LEU A 65 -9.74 0.42 -7.96
C LEU A 65 -9.34 -0.96 -8.48
N ASN A 66 -9.99 -1.37 -9.56
CA ASN A 66 -9.65 -2.60 -10.28
C ASN A 66 -8.80 -2.27 -11.51
N PHE A 67 -7.62 -2.87 -11.61
CA PHE A 67 -6.66 -2.64 -12.69
C PHE A 67 -6.30 -3.97 -13.37
N PRO A 68 -7.14 -4.47 -14.29
CA PRO A 68 -6.78 -5.63 -15.09
C PRO A 68 -5.52 -5.29 -15.92
N GLY A 69 -4.42 -5.98 -15.65
CA GLY A 69 -3.11 -5.74 -16.29
C GLY A 69 -1.98 -5.33 -15.33
N VAL A 70 -2.28 -5.01 -14.07
CA VAL A 70 -1.22 -4.73 -13.08
C VAL A 70 -0.59 -6.04 -12.63
N LYS A 71 0.65 -6.25 -13.06
CA LYS A 71 1.44 -7.46 -12.71
C LYS A 71 2.24 -7.32 -11.44
N THR A 72 2.51 -6.10 -10.98
CA THR A 72 3.38 -5.86 -9.82
C THR A 72 2.80 -4.76 -8.96
N VAL A 73 2.76 -5.01 -7.64
CA VAL A 73 2.45 -3.98 -6.66
C VAL A 73 3.51 -3.95 -5.57
N GLY A 74 3.92 -2.74 -5.17
CA GLY A 74 4.84 -2.51 -4.07
C GLY A 74 4.16 -1.79 -2.90
N LEU A 75 4.33 -2.31 -1.69
CA LEU A 75 4.06 -1.58 -0.46
C LEU A 75 5.39 -1.10 0.14
N VAL A 76 5.62 0.20 0.06
CA VAL A 76 6.83 0.85 0.59
C VAL A 76 6.60 1.20 2.06
N LEU A 77 7.62 0.94 2.90
CA LEU A 77 7.64 1.31 4.32
C LEU A 77 6.41 0.85 5.13
N ALA A 78 6.13 -0.46 5.14
CA ALA A 78 5.00 -1.02 5.90
C ALA A 78 5.07 -0.73 7.41
N ASP A 79 6.27 -0.51 7.95
CA ASP A 79 6.51 -0.17 9.36
C ASP A 79 5.87 1.15 9.79
N ALA A 80 5.69 2.10 8.87
CA ALA A 80 5.06 3.38 9.20
C ALA A 80 3.63 3.16 9.73
N GLY A 81 2.88 2.22 9.14
CA GLY A 81 1.55 1.87 9.61
C GLY A 81 1.56 1.12 10.94
N LEU A 82 2.52 0.22 11.14
CA LEU A 82 2.64 -0.60 12.35
C LEU A 82 3.03 0.20 13.60
N ASN A 83 3.73 1.33 13.41
CA ASN A 83 4.21 2.17 14.51
C ASN A 83 3.24 3.31 14.87
N LEU A 84 2.06 3.36 14.25
CA LEU A 84 1.02 4.29 14.66
C LEU A 84 0.55 3.95 16.09
N PRO A 85 0.38 4.94 16.99
CA PRO A 85 -0.14 4.73 18.34
C PRO A 85 -1.67 4.51 18.30
N ASP A 86 -2.10 3.48 17.57
CA ASP A 86 -3.49 3.09 17.38
C ASP A 86 -3.56 1.56 17.51
N PHE A 87 -4.45 1.06 18.36
CA PHE A 87 -4.62 -0.39 18.58
C PHE A 87 -5.02 -1.14 17.30
N ARG A 88 -5.54 -0.44 16.28
CA ARG A 88 -5.90 -1.00 14.98
C ARG A 88 -4.76 -0.95 13.95
N ALA A 89 -3.56 -0.51 14.34
CA ALA A 89 -2.42 -0.39 13.43
C ALA A 89 -2.10 -1.72 12.72
N ALA A 90 -2.04 -2.82 13.50
CA ALA A 90 -1.79 -4.16 12.97
C ALA A 90 -2.87 -4.58 11.95
N GLU A 91 -4.14 -4.42 12.30
CA GLU A 91 -5.28 -4.70 11.41
C GLU A 91 -5.25 -3.89 10.12
N ARG A 92 -4.94 -2.59 10.20
CA ARG A 92 -4.88 -1.73 9.00
C ARG A 92 -3.75 -2.13 8.07
N VAL A 93 -2.57 -2.45 8.60
CA VAL A 93 -1.43 -2.90 7.79
C VAL A 93 -1.70 -4.27 7.17
N PHE A 94 -2.24 -5.21 7.96
CA PHE A 94 -2.67 -6.51 7.46
C PHE A 94 -3.67 -6.36 6.31
N SER A 95 -4.73 -5.58 6.52
CA SER A 95 -5.75 -5.34 5.50
C SER A 95 -5.19 -4.69 4.25
N LEU A 96 -4.28 -3.72 4.39
CA LEU A 96 -3.63 -3.06 3.26
C LEU A 96 -2.83 -4.06 2.42
N ILE A 97 -2.02 -4.91 3.05
CA ILE A 97 -1.22 -5.93 2.35
C ILE A 97 -2.13 -6.92 1.62
N VAL A 98 -3.17 -7.44 2.30
CA VAL A 98 -4.13 -8.37 1.69
C VAL A 98 -4.87 -7.73 0.52
N GLN A 99 -5.32 -6.48 0.67
CA GLN A 99 -5.98 -5.72 -0.40
C GLN A 99 -5.06 -5.54 -1.61
N VAL A 100 -3.81 -5.15 -1.38
CA VAL A 100 -2.80 -4.97 -2.42
C VAL A 100 -2.49 -6.30 -3.12
N ALA A 101 -2.34 -7.39 -2.38
CA ALA A 101 -2.09 -8.71 -2.94
C ALA A 101 -3.23 -9.18 -3.83
N GLY A 102 -4.48 -8.90 -3.43
CA GLY A 102 -5.67 -9.15 -4.23
C GLY A 102 -5.77 -8.32 -5.52
N ARG A 103 -4.92 -7.31 -5.74
CA ARG A 103 -4.87 -6.55 -7.01
C ARG A 103 -3.95 -7.18 -8.04
N ALA A 104 -2.77 -7.61 -7.63
CA ALA A 104 -1.82 -8.26 -8.53
C ALA A 104 -2.30 -9.67 -8.94
N GLY A 105 -2.86 -10.43 -8.01
CA GLY A 105 -3.17 -11.86 -8.23
C GLY A 105 -4.58 -12.18 -8.76
N ARG A 106 -5.49 -11.21 -8.87
CA ARG A 106 -6.90 -11.50 -9.24
C ARG A 106 -7.11 -11.83 -10.72
N TYR A 107 -6.23 -11.35 -11.60
CA TYR A 107 -6.38 -11.49 -13.06
C TYR A 107 -5.15 -12.08 -13.76
N ASP A 108 -4.02 -12.17 -13.08
CA ASP A 108 -2.77 -12.68 -13.65
C ASP A 108 -2.11 -13.65 -12.64
N PRO A 109 -1.93 -14.94 -12.99
CA PRO A 109 -1.24 -15.90 -12.14
C PRO A 109 0.23 -15.52 -11.87
N ASP A 110 0.83 -14.63 -12.66
CA ASP A 110 2.20 -14.14 -12.49
C ASP A 110 2.29 -12.83 -11.69
N GLY A 111 1.19 -12.41 -11.05
CA GLY A 111 1.15 -11.22 -10.20
C GLY A 111 2.15 -11.28 -9.04
N ARG A 112 2.96 -10.24 -8.87
CA ARG A 112 3.96 -10.14 -7.78
C ARG A 112 3.62 -9.01 -6.82
N VAL A 113 3.88 -9.26 -5.54
CA VAL A 113 3.70 -8.27 -4.46
C VAL A 113 5.02 -8.14 -3.71
N TYR A 114 5.53 -6.93 -3.61
CA TYR A 114 6.73 -6.62 -2.84
C TYR A 114 6.35 -5.79 -1.63
N ILE A 115 6.78 -6.24 -0.44
CA ILE A 115 6.54 -5.53 0.82
C ILE A 115 7.90 -5.10 1.36
N GLN A 116 8.11 -3.79 1.47
CA GLN A 116 9.30 -3.25 2.10
C GLN A 116 9.03 -3.02 3.58
N THR A 117 9.80 -3.71 4.43
CA THR A 117 9.76 -3.55 5.88
C THR A 117 11.15 -3.77 6.48
N PHE A 118 11.39 -3.12 7.62
CA PHE A 118 12.55 -3.38 8.47
C PHE A 118 12.35 -4.58 9.40
N ARG A 119 11.13 -5.12 9.49
CA ARG A 119 10.76 -6.22 10.38
C ARG A 119 10.07 -7.35 9.60
N PRO A 120 10.78 -8.07 8.72
CA PRO A 120 10.20 -9.15 7.92
C PRO A 120 9.62 -10.28 8.80
N ASP A 121 10.20 -10.52 9.97
CA ASP A 121 9.73 -11.53 10.93
C ASP A 121 8.54 -11.06 11.79
N ASN A 122 8.05 -9.82 11.60
CA ASN A 122 6.88 -9.35 12.31
C ASN A 122 5.67 -10.26 11.96
N PRO A 123 4.98 -10.83 12.96
CA PRO A 123 3.86 -11.73 12.71
C PRO A 123 2.76 -11.14 11.81
N VAL A 124 2.49 -9.84 11.89
CA VAL A 124 1.51 -9.15 11.04
C VAL A 124 1.94 -9.19 9.58
N ILE A 125 3.22 -8.90 9.31
CA ILE A 125 3.76 -8.92 7.94
C ILE A 125 3.76 -10.33 7.37
N ARG A 126 4.27 -11.31 8.15
CA ARG A 126 4.34 -12.71 7.74
C ARG A 126 2.96 -13.27 7.40
N LEU A 127 2.01 -13.15 8.33
CA LEU A 127 0.65 -13.64 8.13
C LEU A 127 -0.06 -12.93 6.97
N ALA A 128 0.16 -11.62 6.79
CA ALA A 128 -0.40 -10.89 5.66
C ALA A 128 0.19 -11.36 4.31
N SER A 129 1.49 -11.65 4.25
CA SER A 129 2.16 -12.15 3.05
C SER A 129 1.71 -13.55 2.64
N GLU A 130 1.32 -14.38 3.62
CA GLU A 130 0.76 -15.72 3.43
C GLU A 130 -0.76 -15.69 3.20
N MET A 131 -1.39 -14.50 3.30
CA MET A 131 -2.85 -14.33 3.29
C MET A 131 -3.57 -15.17 4.38
N ASP A 132 -2.89 -15.45 5.49
CA ASP A 132 -3.42 -16.21 6.62
C ASP A 132 -4.26 -15.30 7.54
N MET A 133 -5.50 -15.07 7.10
CA MET A 133 -6.47 -14.26 7.81
C MET A 133 -6.91 -14.90 9.13
N GLU A 134 -7.06 -16.22 9.17
CA GLU A 134 -7.56 -16.94 10.34
C GLU A 134 -6.60 -16.81 11.52
N SER A 135 -5.32 -17.10 11.30
CA SER A 135 -4.28 -16.95 12.32
C SER A 135 -4.09 -15.49 12.75
N PHE A 136 -4.22 -14.55 11.81
CA PHE A 136 -4.14 -13.13 12.12
C PHE A 136 -5.28 -12.72 13.07
N TYR A 137 -6.53 -13.06 12.74
CA TYR A 137 -7.68 -12.69 13.56
C TYR A 137 -7.62 -13.34 14.95
N ALA A 138 -7.27 -14.62 15.04
CA ALA A 138 -7.13 -15.31 16.32
C ALA A 138 -6.11 -14.62 17.23
N ARG A 139 -4.94 -14.24 16.68
CA ARG A 139 -3.89 -13.51 17.39
C ARG A 139 -4.35 -12.12 17.84
N GLU A 140 -4.94 -11.37 16.92
CA GLU A 140 -5.36 -9.98 17.15
C GLU A 140 -6.46 -9.91 18.22
N LEU A 141 -7.45 -10.80 18.18
CA LEU A 141 -8.51 -10.87 19.18
C LEU A 141 -7.97 -11.20 20.57
N ALA A 142 -7.05 -12.15 20.68
CA ALA A 142 -6.43 -12.51 21.96
C ALA A 142 -5.66 -11.32 22.56
N LEU A 143 -4.91 -10.58 21.73
CA LEU A 143 -4.19 -9.38 22.15
C LEU A 143 -5.13 -8.27 22.63
N ARG A 144 -6.19 -7.99 21.87
CA ARG A 144 -7.16 -6.94 22.22
C ARG A 144 -7.93 -7.28 23.49
N GLN A 145 -8.35 -8.53 23.66
CA GLN A 145 -9.01 -9.00 24.87
C GLN A 145 -8.11 -8.84 26.10
N ALA A 146 -6.82 -9.20 25.99
CA ALA A 146 -5.86 -9.06 27.08
C ALA A 146 -5.58 -7.59 27.46
N GLN A 147 -5.72 -6.66 26.51
CA GLN A 147 -5.46 -5.23 26.69
C GLN A 147 -6.73 -4.39 26.94
N GLY A 148 -7.92 -5.01 26.89
CA GLY A 148 -9.20 -4.31 27.04
C GLY A 148 -9.57 -3.42 25.85
N PHE A 149 -9.03 -3.70 24.65
CA PHE A 149 -9.37 -2.97 23.42
C PHE A 149 -10.54 -3.62 22.66
N PRO A 150 -11.33 -2.82 21.89
CA PRO A 150 -12.45 -3.30 21.09
C PRO A 150 -12.09 -4.23 19.93
#